data_AF-A0A2D5V4L0-F1
#
_entry.id   AF-A0A2D5V4L0-F1
#
_cell.length_a   1.000
_cell.length_b   1.000
_cell.length_c   1.000
_cell.angle_alpha   90.00
_cell.angle_beta   90.00
_cell.angle_gamma   90.00
#
_symmetry.space_group_name_H-M   'P 1'
#
loop_
_entity.id
_entity.type
_entity.pdbx_description
1 polymer ?
#
loop_
_entity_poly.entity_id
_entity_poly.type
_entity_poly.pdbx_seq_one_letter_code
_entity_poly.pdbx_strand_id
1 'polypeptide(L)'
;MSGDIINIKTPKKETSFITLDGIERKLHVEDIMICNGEKEMCLAGVFGGLDSGVSNNTKNIFIESALFNAVSIRKTAKRHGLNTDASFRYERGVDSNMVIPALIRASQLILELGGGEISSEIFDFYPEKQNDYNFEINFDNVRKIGGFNIDNHKIIEILNHLEIELEIIKGNIAKVVVPNYRNDVRREIDITEEVMRIYGYNNILIPEKINSTPSIPALKNNHIVQQKISNHLVSLGFHEMINNSLTKDLYVGNGENNKKKEIALLNPLSKDNSVLRETLIFGGVEATKHNHFNGNPNTKLFEWGKVYCKENTHFIEKNNLLIIVSGLQNNEHWFNGKLQSSFFQIKGLVESIFKSFGVKFDLEILKSDNHFEEGIILKKGNKILSKIGLVKKDILTLVGFKEPCFVGEIYFDEFKQYVMNSKIKFNPINKFQNSYRDLSFLIKEEVTMNEILLVIKKLNSSILKTISLFDIYRDKKLKGKKSYGFRFEFLHSERTLKDDEVEKVMRKIQDILIQEFNAVLR
;
A
#
# COMPACT_ATOMS: atom_id res chain seq x y z
N MET A 1 -4.93 -36.57 45.12
CA MET A 1 -6.17 -35.97 44.57
C MET A 1 -7.18 -35.87 45.70
N SER A 2 -7.77 -34.71 45.92
CA SER A 2 -8.70 -34.45 47.04
C SER A 2 -10.18 -34.43 46.63
N GLY A 3 -10.48 -34.68 45.36
CA GLY A 3 -11.82 -34.90 44.85
C GLY A 3 -11.85 -36.10 43.90
N ASP A 4 -12.96 -36.83 43.92
CA ASP A 4 -13.21 -38.07 43.17
C ASP A 4 -13.72 -37.81 41.74
N ILE A 5 -13.64 -36.56 41.25
CA ILE A 5 -14.26 -36.13 39.99
C ILE A 5 -13.24 -35.36 39.14
N ILE A 6 -13.02 -35.80 37.91
CA ILE A 6 -12.34 -35.01 36.87
C ILE A 6 -13.39 -34.28 36.05
N ASN A 7 -13.24 -32.96 35.90
CA ASN A 7 -14.18 -32.12 35.16
C ASN A 7 -13.45 -31.34 34.07
N ILE A 8 -14.00 -31.33 32.85
CA ILE A 8 -13.49 -30.55 31.72
C ILE A 8 -14.41 -29.35 31.52
N LYS A 9 -13.91 -28.16 31.80
CA LYS A 9 -14.71 -26.92 31.75
C LYS A 9 -13.90 -25.71 31.36
N THR A 10 -14.59 -24.64 31.00
CA THR A 10 -13.97 -23.33 30.86
C THR A 10 -13.82 -22.66 32.23
N PRO A 11 -12.76 -21.86 32.45
CA PRO A 11 -12.54 -21.18 33.72
C PRO A 11 -13.44 -19.96 33.85
N LYS A 12 -13.60 -19.47 35.09
CA LYS A 12 -14.21 -18.17 35.34
C LYS A 12 -13.30 -17.05 34.82
N LYS A 13 -13.87 -15.88 34.54
CA LYS A 13 -13.12 -14.72 34.07
C LYS A 13 -12.06 -14.34 35.12
N GLU A 14 -10.83 -14.08 34.67
CA GLU A 14 -9.70 -13.66 35.51
C GLU A 14 -9.21 -14.72 36.52
N THR A 15 -9.54 -16.00 36.33
CA THR A 15 -8.89 -17.09 37.08
C THR A 15 -7.38 -17.06 36.84
N SER A 16 -6.59 -17.14 37.92
CA SER A 16 -5.13 -17.24 37.86
C SER A 16 -4.69 -18.68 38.05
N PHE A 17 -3.71 -19.12 37.27
CA PHE A 17 -3.24 -20.50 37.24
C PHE A 17 -1.72 -20.57 37.06
N ILE A 18 -1.04 -21.38 37.86
CA ILE A 18 0.42 -21.54 37.81
C ILE A 18 0.76 -22.80 37.01
N THR A 19 1.46 -22.61 35.90
CA THR A 19 1.90 -23.72 35.03
C THR A 19 3.19 -24.39 35.55
N LEU A 20 3.54 -25.56 34.98
CA LEU A 20 4.72 -26.35 35.38
C LEU A 20 6.06 -25.59 35.30
N ASP A 21 6.14 -24.54 34.49
CA ASP A 21 7.28 -23.63 34.39
C ASP A 21 7.37 -22.62 35.57
N GLY A 22 6.42 -22.68 36.50
CA GLY A 22 6.32 -21.76 37.64
C GLY A 22 5.73 -20.39 37.30
N ILE A 23 5.27 -20.19 36.07
CA ILE A 23 4.71 -18.90 35.62
C ILE A 23 3.22 -18.85 35.96
N GLU A 24 2.79 -17.76 36.62
CA GLU A 24 1.38 -17.46 36.83
C GLU A 24 0.75 -16.84 35.58
N ARG A 25 -0.36 -17.43 35.13
CA ARG A 25 -1.06 -17.05 33.89
C ARG A 25 -2.51 -16.70 34.22
N LYS A 26 -3.00 -15.61 33.62
CA LYS A 26 -4.41 -15.22 33.71
C LYS A 26 -5.21 -15.93 32.62
N LEU A 27 -6.07 -16.84 33.05
CA LEU A 27 -6.91 -17.63 32.16
C LEU A 27 -7.99 -16.78 31.49
N HIS A 28 -8.31 -17.14 30.25
CA HIS A 28 -9.41 -16.60 29.48
C HIS A 28 -10.61 -17.52 29.55
N VAL A 29 -11.83 -16.98 29.47
CA VAL A 29 -13.10 -17.73 29.52
C VAL A 29 -13.30 -18.74 28.38
N GLU A 30 -12.42 -18.72 27.37
CA GLU A 30 -12.42 -19.67 26.25
C GLU A 30 -11.34 -20.73 26.39
N ASP A 31 -10.47 -20.64 27.41
CA ASP A 31 -9.49 -21.67 27.69
C ASP A 31 -10.23 -22.92 28.21
N ILE A 32 -9.75 -24.11 27.84
CA ILE A 32 -10.30 -25.36 28.32
C ILE A 32 -9.40 -25.87 29.44
N MET A 33 -9.98 -26.12 30.61
CA MET A 33 -9.27 -26.61 31.78
C MET A 33 -9.70 -28.03 32.10
N ILE A 34 -8.72 -28.83 32.52
CA ILE A 34 -8.95 -30.09 33.22
C ILE A 34 -8.85 -29.79 34.70
N CYS A 35 -9.88 -30.16 35.46
CA CYS A 35 -10.04 -29.80 36.86
C CYS A 35 -10.24 -31.04 37.74
N ASN A 36 -9.72 -31.01 38.96
CA ASN A 36 -10.14 -31.93 40.03
C ASN A 36 -11.28 -31.26 40.81
N GLY A 37 -12.50 -31.74 40.60
CA GLY A 37 -13.72 -31.07 41.04
C GLY A 37 -13.76 -29.65 40.50
N GLU A 38 -13.62 -28.66 41.39
CA GLU A 38 -13.61 -27.25 41.02
C GLU A 38 -12.22 -26.67 40.76
N LYS A 39 -11.13 -27.34 41.19
CA LYS A 39 -9.75 -26.81 41.13
C LYS A 39 -9.09 -27.13 39.79
N GLU A 40 -8.54 -26.11 39.12
CA GLU A 40 -7.81 -26.24 37.87
C GLU A 40 -6.52 -27.07 38.03
N MET A 41 -6.28 -28.01 37.11
CA MET A 41 -5.08 -28.86 37.09
C MET A 41 -4.21 -28.65 35.85
N CYS A 42 -4.79 -28.42 34.68
CA CYS A 42 -4.07 -28.40 33.41
C CYS A 42 -4.80 -27.51 32.40
N LEU A 43 -4.04 -26.77 31.60
CA LEU A 43 -4.54 -26.19 30.35
C LEU A 43 -4.65 -27.33 29.34
N ALA A 44 -5.89 -27.77 29.10
CA ALA A 44 -6.20 -28.96 28.31
C ALA A 44 -5.50 -28.91 26.96
N GLY A 45 -4.73 -29.95 26.62
CA GLY A 45 -4.00 -30.05 25.36
C GLY A 45 -2.88 -29.02 25.13
N VAL A 46 -2.53 -28.19 26.13
CA VAL A 46 -1.49 -27.16 26.00
C VAL A 46 -0.39 -27.36 27.02
N PHE A 47 -0.69 -27.30 28.33
CA PHE A 47 0.35 -27.33 29.35
C PHE A 47 -0.17 -27.67 30.76
N GLY A 48 0.60 -28.50 31.49
CA GLY A 48 0.26 -28.93 32.84
C GLY A 48 0.41 -27.82 33.89
N GLY A 49 -0.32 -27.99 35.01
CA GLY A 49 -0.19 -27.17 36.21
C GLY A 49 0.92 -27.65 37.13
N LEU A 50 1.46 -26.75 37.94
CA LEU A 50 2.54 -27.06 38.88
C LEU A 50 2.10 -28.12 39.92
N ASP A 51 0.91 -27.96 40.49
CA ASP A 51 0.38 -28.81 41.57
C ASP A 51 -0.03 -30.22 41.12
N SER A 52 -0.20 -30.43 39.81
CA SER A 52 -0.71 -31.69 39.23
C SER A 52 0.38 -32.54 38.57
N GLY A 53 1.62 -32.04 38.53
CA GLY A 53 2.77 -32.77 37.98
C GLY A 53 3.25 -33.93 38.86
N VAL A 54 3.93 -34.89 38.23
CA VAL A 54 4.62 -35.99 38.94
C VAL A 54 5.86 -35.45 39.65
N SER A 55 6.14 -35.95 40.85
CA SER A 55 7.31 -35.60 41.68
C SER A 55 8.02 -36.85 42.20
N ASN A 56 9.17 -36.69 42.84
CA ASN A 56 9.91 -37.80 43.46
C ASN A 56 9.12 -38.54 44.56
N ASN A 57 8.06 -37.93 45.09
CA ASN A 57 7.20 -38.52 46.13
C ASN A 57 5.94 -39.19 45.56
N THR A 58 5.74 -39.16 44.23
CA THR A 58 4.54 -39.69 43.59
C THR A 58 4.56 -41.22 43.63
N LYS A 59 3.51 -41.80 44.22
CA LYS A 59 3.32 -43.27 44.32
C LYS A 59 2.24 -43.82 43.41
N ASN A 60 1.25 -42.98 43.07
CA ASN A 60 0.12 -43.33 42.22
C ASN A 60 0.03 -42.30 41.10
N ILE A 61 -0.27 -42.77 39.89
CA ILE A 61 -0.43 -41.92 38.71
C ILE A 61 -1.81 -42.10 38.10
N PHE A 62 -2.33 -41.03 37.52
CA PHE A 62 -3.51 -41.06 36.67
C PHE A 62 -3.05 -40.68 35.26
N ILE A 63 -3.33 -41.54 34.28
CA ILE A 63 -2.89 -41.33 32.90
C ILE A 63 -4.05 -40.76 32.10
N GLU A 64 -3.84 -39.60 31.50
CA GLU A 64 -4.79 -38.95 30.61
C GLU A 64 -4.40 -39.24 29.15
N SER A 65 -5.39 -39.65 28.35
CA SER A 65 -5.30 -39.66 26.89
C SER A 65 -6.58 -39.04 26.36
N ALA A 66 -6.48 -37.92 25.66
CA ALA A 66 -7.62 -37.10 25.28
C ALA A 66 -7.46 -36.52 23.88
N LEU A 67 -8.59 -36.12 23.28
CA LEU A 67 -8.65 -35.39 22.03
C LEU A 67 -9.29 -34.02 22.28
N PHE A 68 -8.61 -32.96 21.83
CA PHE A 68 -9.11 -31.59 21.97
C PHE A 68 -9.37 -30.94 20.62
N ASN A 69 -10.27 -29.96 20.62
CA ASN A 69 -10.55 -29.16 19.44
C ASN A 69 -9.34 -28.31 19.03
N ALA A 70 -8.81 -28.55 17.82
CA ALA A 70 -7.61 -27.91 17.29
C ALA A 70 -7.64 -26.37 17.32
N VAL A 71 -8.80 -25.75 17.01
CA VAL A 71 -8.96 -24.29 17.03
C VAL A 71 -8.87 -23.73 18.45
N SER A 72 -9.47 -24.43 19.41
CA SER A 72 -9.48 -24.02 20.81
C SER A 72 -8.07 -24.11 21.42
N ILE A 73 -7.33 -25.19 21.12
CA ILE A 73 -5.93 -25.32 21.51
C ILE A 73 -5.08 -24.21 20.89
N ARG A 74 -5.20 -23.95 19.59
CA ARG A 74 -4.44 -22.89 18.90
C ARG A 74 -4.65 -21.52 19.52
N LYS A 75 -5.91 -21.17 19.83
CA LYS A 75 -6.25 -19.91 20.48
C LYS A 75 -5.60 -19.81 21.85
N THR A 76 -5.71 -20.87 22.66
CA THR A 76 -5.16 -20.93 24.02
C THR A 76 -3.63 -20.84 24.02
N ALA A 77 -2.95 -21.66 23.22
CA ALA A 77 -1.50 -21.66 23.08
C ALA A 77 -0.97 -20.29 22.64
N LYS A 78 -1.55 -19.69 21.58
CA LYS A 78 -1.15 -18.37 21.09
C LYS A 78 -1.41 -17.25 22.09
N ARG A 79 -2.56 -17.29 22.79
CA ARG A 79 -2.94 -16.30 23.81
C ARG A 79 -1.94 -16.27 24.97
N HIS A 80 -1.49 -17.45 25.39
CA HIS A 80 -0.54 -17.61 26.51
C HIS A 80 0.93 -17.63 26.07
N GLY A 81 1.21 -17.51 24.77
CA GLY A 81 2.57 -17.58 24.24
C GLY A 81 3.26 -18.92 24.48
N LEU A 82 2.49 -20.01 24.54
CA LEU A 82 2.98 -21.37 24.75
C LEU A 82 3.10 -22.10 23.42
N ASN A 83 4.19 -22.85 23.24
CA ASN A 83 4.42 -23.71 22.08
C ASN A 83 5.00 -25.04 22.57
N THR A 84 4.13 -25.99 22.90
CA THR A 84 4.51 -27.29 23.44
C THR A 84 4.31 -28.39 22.38
N ASP A 85 4.95 -29.54 22.60
CA ASP A 85 4.75 -30.73 21.78
C ASP A 85 3.28 -31.16 21.71
N ALA A 86 2.56 -31.03 22.82
CA ALA A 86 1.14 -31.32 22.91
C ALA A 86 0.33 -30.31 22.09
N SER A 87 0.52 -29.00 22.32
CA SER A 87 -0.24 -27.98 21.61
C SER A 87 0.01 -28.06 20.10
N PHE A 88 1.26 -28.26 19.69
CA PHE A 88 1.64 -28.41 18.28
C PHE A 88 0.87 -29.54 17.57
N ARG A 89 0.71 -30.69 18.22
CA ARG A 89 -0.01 -31.86 17.69
C ARG A 89 -1.51 -31.63 17.68
N TYR A 90 -2.10 -31.20 18.79
CA TYR A 90 -3.54 -30.94 18.87
C TYR A 90 -4.00 -29.82 17.92
N GLU A 91 -3.19 -28.79 17.70
CA GLU A 91 -3.47 -27.71 16.73
C GLU A 91 -3.62 -28.20 15.29
N ARG A 92 -3.03 -29.35 14.96
CA ARG A 92 -3.07 -29.97 13.62
C ARG A 92 -4.10 -31.10 13.51
N GLY A 93 -4.73 -31.44 14.63
CA GLY A 93 -5.59 -32.61 14.76
C GLY A 93 -4.77 -33.86 15.11
N VAL A 94 -5.33 -34.67 16.01
CA VAL A 94 -4.80 -35.97 16.42
C VAL A 94 -5.86 -37.02 16.09
N ASP A 95 -5.42 -38.23 15.76
CA ASP A 95 -6.32 -39.34 15.49
C ASP A 95 -7.15 -39.71 16.74
N SER A 96 -8.47 -39.64 16.60
CA SER A 96 -9.41 -40.03 17.66
C SER A 96 -9.34 -41.53 17.98
N ASN A 97 -9.03 -42.37 17.00
CA ASN A 97 -8.92 -43.82 17.17
C ASN A 97 -7.67 -44.22 17.96
N MET A 98 -6.67 -43.34 18.04
CA MET A 98 -5.42 -43.58 18.78
C MET A 98 -5.51 -43.25 20.27
N VAL A 99 -6.60 -42.67 20.78
CA VAL A 99 -6.74 -42.27 22.19
C VAL A 99 -6.58 -43.46 23.14
N ILE A 100 -7.31 -44.56 22.92
CA ILE A 100 -7.24 -45.76 23.76
C ILE A 100 -5.97 -46.59 23.50
N PRO A 101 -5.56 -46.88 22.24
CA PRO A 101 -4.30 -47.56 21.98
C PRO A 101 -3.08 -46.86 22.59
N ALA A 102 -3.02 -45.52 22.51
CA ALA A 102 -1.93 -44.74 23.11
C ALA A 102 -1.93 -44.83 24.65
N LEU A 103 -3.12 -44.79 25.28
CA LEU A 103 -3.28 -44.97 26.73
C LEU A 103 -2.77 -46.34 27.19
N ILE A 104 -3.19 -47.40 26.50
CA ILE A 104 -2.76 -48.77 26.81
C ILE A 104 -1.24 -48.90 26.64
N ARG A 105 -0.69 -48.40 25.54
CA ARG A 105 0.75 -48.47 25.27
C ARG A 105 1.56 -47.69 26.31
N ALA A 106 1.11 -46.50 26.70
CA ALA A 106 1.74 -45.71 27.75
C ALA A 106 1.72 -46.46 29.10
N SER A 107 0.57 -47.05 29.45
CA SER A 107 0.40 -47.84 30.68
C SER A 107 1.34 -49.05 30.71
N GLN A 108 1.45 -49.80 29.60
CA GLN A 108 2.37 -50.94 29.48
C GLN A 108 3.83 -50.52 29.69
N LEU A 109 4.25 -49.42 29.06
CA LEU A 109 5.62 -48.91 29.18
C LEU A 109 5.93 -48.47 30.62
N ILE A 110 4.97 -47.86 31.31
CA ILE A 110 5.14 -47.47 32.71
C ILE A 110 5.27 -48.71 33.61
N LEU A 111 4.47 -49.76 33.40
CA LEU A 111 4.61 -51.01 34.15
C LEU A 111 5.96 -51.68 33.90
N GLU A 112 6.41 -51.71 32.64
CA GLU A 112 7.69 -52.32 32.25
C GLU A 112 8.89 -51.59 32.86
N LEU A 113 8.87 -50.26 32.87
CA LEU A 113 10.01 -49.43 33.27
C LEU A 113 9.98 -49.03 34.75
N GLY A 114 8.81 -48.73 35.29
CA GLY A 114 8.59 -48.20 36.64
C GLY A 114 7.97 -49.19 37.62
N GLY A 115 7.49 -50.35 37.15
CA GLY A 115 6.75 -51.31 37.96
C GLY A 115 5.34 -50.83 38.30
N GLY A 116 4.79 -51.36 39.40
CA GLY A 116 3.43 -51.05 39.86
C GLY A 116 2.36 -52.02 39.33
N GLU A 117 1.10 -51.67 39.55
CA GLU A 117 -0.06 -52.45 39.14
C GLU A 117 -1.15 -51.55 38.57
N ILE A 118 -1.96 -52.07 37.65
CA ILE A 118 -3.12 -51.35 37.13
C ILE A 118 -4.24 -51.44 38.16
N SER A 119 -4.58 -50.29 38.74
CA SER A 119 -5.55 -50.21 39.84
C SER A 119 -7.00 -49.97 39.40
N SER A 120 -7.26 -49.72 38.11
CA SER A 120 -8.59 -49.39 37.60
C SER A 120 -8.82 -49.83 36.15
N GLU A 121 -10.09 -50.02 35.78
CA GLU A 121 -10.50 -50.13 34.39
C GLU A 121 -10.32 -48.82 33.63
N ILE A 122 -10.29 -48.89 32.30
CA ILE A 122 -10.22 -47.71 31.44
C ILE A 122 -11.59 -47.03 31.42
N PHE A 123 -11.62 -45.74 31.75
CA PHE A 123 -12.79 -44.89 31.57
C PHE A 123 -12.68 -44.14 30.24
N ASP A 124 -13.62 -44.41 29.32
CA ASP A 124 -13.69 -43.74 28.01
C ASP A 124 -14.98 -42.92 27.89
N PHE A 125 -14.84 -41.63 27.61
CA PHE A 125 -15.96 -40.71 27.36
C PHE A 125 -15.88 -40.16 25.93
N TYR A 126 -16.59 -40.82 25.01
CA TYR A 126 -16.61 -40.48 23.59
C TYR A 126 -18.06 -40.29 23.07
N PRO A 127 -18.72 -39.17 23.42
CA PRO A 127 -20.14 -38.97 23.15
C PRO A 127 -20.49 -38.87 21.66
N GLU A 128 -19.60 -38.29 20.84
CA GLU A 128 -19.77 -38.14 19.40
C GLU A 128 -18.59 -38.79 18.66
N LYS A 129 -18.79 -40.01 18.17
CA LYS A 129 -17.77 -40.73 17.41
C LYS A 129 -17.49 -40.04 16.07
N GLN A 130 -16.21 -39.77 15.80
CA GLN A 130 -15.75 -39.24 14.52
C GLN A 130 -15.66 -40.37 13.49
N ASN A 131 -16.45 -40.26 12.43
CA ASN A 131 -16.41 -41.18 11.29
C ASN A 131 -15.40 -40.73 10.24
N ASP A 132 -14.99 -41.66 9.39
CA ASP A 132 -14.18 -41.38 8.20
C ASP A 132 -14.90 -40.45 7.23
N TYR A 133 -14.12 -39.67 6.48
CA TYR A 133 -14.68 -38.74 5.51
C TYR A 133 -15.00 -39.48 4.22
N ASN A 134 -16.24 -39.32 3.77
CA ASN A 134 -16.79 -40.02 2.62
C ASN A 134 -17.26 -39.00 1.58
N PHE A 135 -16.66 -38.98 0.39
CA PHE A 135 -17.09 -38.12 -0.71
C PHE A 135 -16.75 -38.72 -2.08
N GLU A 136 -17.45 -38.27 -3.12
CA GLU A 136 -17.22 -38.74 -4.48
C GLU A 136 -16.11 -37.93 -5.17
N ILE A 137 -15.33 -38.63 -6.00
CA ILE A 137 -14.36 -38.03 -6.93
C ILE A 137 -14.63 -38.50 -8.36
N ASN A 138 -14.19 -37.69 -9.31
CA ASN A 138 -14.12 -38.03 -10.72
C ASN A 138 -12.65 -38.08 -11.18
N PHE A 139 -12.22 -39.24 -11.68
CA PHE A 139 -10.84 -39.44 -12.14
C PHE A 139 -10.44 -38.49 -13.29
N ASP A 140 -11.37 -38.09 -14.16
CA ASP A 140 -11.10 -37.12 -15.22
C ASP A 140 -10.83 -35.73 -14.65
N ASN A 141 -11.55 -35.32 -13.60
CA ASN A 141 -11.28 -34.05 -12.91
C ASN A 141 -9.90 -34.08 -12.26
N VAL A 142 -9.55 -35.18 -11.57
CA VAL A 142 -8.24 -35.37 -10.95
C VAL A 142 -7.12 -35.23 -11.98
N ARG A 143 -7.20 -35.91 -13.13
CA ARG A 143 -6.24 -35.76 -14.25
C ARG A 143 -6.21 -34.34 -14.80
N LYS A 144 -7.38 -33.76 -15.06
CA LYS A 144 -7.52 -32.44 -15.68
C LYS A 144 -6.91 -31.34 -14.81
N ILE A 145 -7.16 -31.38 -13.51
CA ILE A 145 -6.64 -30.40 -12.55
C ILE A 145 -5.15 -30.67 -12.29
N GLY A 146 -4.78 -31.94 -12.09
CA GLY A 146 -3.41 -32.33 -11.79
C GLY A 146 -2.43 -32.21 -12.96
N GLY A 147 -2.94 -32.11 -14.19
CA GLY A 147 -2.10 -31.93 -15.40
C GLY A 147 -1.30 -33.18 -15.78
N PHE A 148 -1.70 -34.35 -15.28
CA PHE A 148 -1.05 -35.63 -15.58
C PHE A 148 -2.02 -36.59 -16.27
N ASN A 149 -1.47 -37.55 -17.01
CA ASN A 149 -2.26 -38.56 -17.72
C ASN A 149 -1.84 -39.96 -17.26
N ILE A 150 -2.29 -40.35 -16.06
CA ILE A 150 -2.14 -41.70 -15.52
C ILE A 150 -3.49 -42.41 -15.49
N ASP A 151 -3.46 -43.74 -15.57
CA ASP A 151 -4.67 -44.55 -15.51
C ASP A 151 -5.32 -44.54 -14.11
N ASN A 152 -6.59 -44.94 -14.04
CA ASN A 152 -7.32 -45.01 -12.76
C ASN A 152 -6.64 -45.98 -11.79
N HIS A 153 -5.98 -47.04 -12.31
CA HIS A 153 -5.33 -48.07 -11.50
C HIS A 153 -4.16 -47.51 -10.69
N LYS A 154 -3.36 -46.61 -11.30
CA LYS A 154 -2.26 -45.93 -10.63
C LYS A 154 -2.74 -44.91 -9.61
N ILE A 155 -3.83 -44.20 -9.89
CA ILE A 155 -4.47 -43.29 -8.94
C ILE A 155 -4.94 -44.08 -7.71
N ILE A 156 -5.62 -45.21 -7.92
CA ILE A 156 -6.09 -46.10 -6.85
C ILE A 156 -4.90 -46.65 -6.04
N GLU A 157 -3.83 -47.10 -6.69
CA GLU A 157 -2.62 -47.60 -6.01
C GLU A 157 -2.00 -46.53 -5.10
N ILE A 158 -1.86 -45.29 -5.60
CA ILE A 158 -1.33 -44.17 -4.82
C ILE A 158 -2.19 -43.88 -3.59
N LEU A 159 -3.52 -43.82 -3.77
CA LEU A 159 -4.44 -43.52 -2.67
C LEU A 159 -4.47 -44.64 -1.64
N ASN A 160 -4.45 -45.90 -2.06
CA ASN A 160 -4.38 -47.04 -1.14
C ASN A 160 -3.08 -47.06 -0.32
N HIS A 161 -1.93 -46.68 -0.90
CA HIS A 161 -0.68 -46.53 -0.15
C HIS A 161 -0.73 -45.40 0.91
N LEU A 162 -1.69 -44.49 0.78
CA LEU A 162 -1.96 -43.43 1.75
C LEU A 162 -3.10 -43.78 2.70
N GLU A 163 -3.55 -45.04 2.71
CA GLU A 163 -4.69 -45.57 3.47
C GLU A 163 -6.02 -44.89 3.10
N ILE A 164 -6.10 -44.28 1.92
CA ILE A 164 -7.31 -43.70 1.35
C ILE A 164 -7.98 -44.76 0.47
N GLU A 165 -9.03 -45.37 0.98
CA GLU A 165 -9.74 -46.44 0.28
C GLU A 165 -10.71 -45.89 -0.76
N LEU A 166 -10.95 -46.66 -1.82
CA LEU A 166 -11.96 -46.35 -2.83
C LEU A 166 -13.05 -47.43 -2.85
N GLU A 167 -14.27 -47.01 -2.59
CA GLU A 167 -15.48 -47.81 -2.68
C GLU A 167 -16.30 -47.44 -3.94
N ILE A 168 -17.18 -48.34 -4.36
CA ILE A 168 -18.22 -48.08 -5.39
C ILE A 168 -17.63 -47.42 -6.66
N ILE A 169 -16.71 -48.11 -7.33
CA ILE A 169 -16.12 -47.61 -8.58
C ILE A 169 -17.09 -47.87 -9.73
N LYS A 170 -17.59 -46.80 -10.35
CA LYS A 170 -18.51 -46.84 -11.51
C LYS A 170 -17.97 -45.94 -12.62
N GLY A 171 -17.30 -46.56 -13.60
CA GLY A 171 -16.68 -45.82 -14.71
C GLY A 171 -15.58 -44.87 -14.19
N ASN A 172 -15.78 -43.56 -14.35
CA ASN A 172 -14.84 -42.53 -13.89
C ASN A 172 -15.19 -41.91 -12.54
N ILE A 173 -16.20 -42.41 -11.84
CA ILE A 173 -16.59 -41.94 -10.50
C ILE A 173 -16.24 -43.02 -9.47
N ALA A 174 -15.69 -42.60 -8.34
CA ALA A 174 -15.44 -43.45 -7.18
C ALA A 174 -15.81 -42.71 -5.90
N LYS A 175 -16.28 -43.46 -4.90
CA LYS A 175 -16.46 -42.95 -3.54
C LYS A 175 -15.17 -43.16 -2.78
N VAL A 176 -14.60 -42.10 -2.23
CA VAL A 176 -13.38 -42.16 -1.44
C VAL A 176 -13.74 -42.23 0.03
N VAL A 177 -13.05 -43.10 0.76
CA VAL A 177 -13.11 -43.22 2.22
C VAL A 177 -11.75 -42.80 2.77
N VAL A 178 -11.72 -41.62 3.38
CA VAL A 178 -10.51 -41.04 3.95
C VAL A 178 -10.53 -41.27 5.46
N PRO A 179 -9.50 -41.90 6.05
CA PRO A 179 -9.41 -42.10 7.49
C PRO A 179 -9.57 -40.78 8.25
N ASN A 180 -10.31 -40.81 9.36
CA ASN A 180 -10.62 -39.61 10.14
C ASN A 180 -9.37 -38.83 10.64
N TYR A 181 -8.21 -39.46 10.77
CA TYR A 181 -6.96 -38.81 11.17
C TYR A 181 -6.40 -37.87 10.10
N ARG A 182 -6.76 -38.06 8.82
CA ARG A 182 -6.42 -37.18 7.69
C ARG A 182 -7.35 -35.98 7.66
N ASN A 183 -7.17 -35.10 8.65
CA ASN A 183 -7.99 -33.90 8.82
C ASN A 183 -7.90 -32.89 7.66
N ASP A 184 -6.86 -33.02 6.82
CA ASP A 184 -6.50 -32.22 5.67
C ASP A 184 -7.21 -32.62 4.36
N VAL A 185 -7.66 -33.88 4.22
CA VAL A 185 -8.24 -34.40 2.98
C VAL A 185 -9.76 -34.52 3.11
N ARG A 186 -10.51 -33.59 2.50
CA ARG A 186 -11.97 -33.51 2.66
C ARG A 186 -12.75 -33.34 1.36
N ARG A 187 -12.06 -33.14 0.24
CA ARG A 187 -12.65 -32.80 -1.06
C ARG A 187 -11.84 -33.42 -2.20
N GLU A 188 -12.45 -33.47 -3.39
CA GLU A 188 -11.81 -33.96 -4.64
C GLU A 188 -10.46 -33.27 -4.94
N ILE A 189 -10.34 -31.97 -4.65
CA ILE A 189 -9.08 -31.24 -4.89
C ILE A 189 -7.96 -31.71 -3.97
N ASP A 190 -8.28 -32.12 -2.75
CA ASP A 190 -7.29 -32.59 -1.78
C ASP A 190 -6.78 -33.98 -2.21
N ILE A 191 -7.65 -34.82 -2.78
CA ILE A 191 -7.27 -36.08 -3.45
C ILE A 191 -6.35 -35.83 -4.65
N THR A 192 -6.65 -34.79 -5.43
CA THR A 192 -5.79 -34.44 -6.58
C THR A 192 -4.39 -34.07 -6.12
N GLU A 193 -4.26 -33.29 -5.04
CA GLU A 193 -2.97 -32.95 -4.43
C GLU A 193 -2.21 -34.19 -3.96
N GLU A 194 -2.88 -35.11 -3.25
CA GLU A 194 -2.25 -36.36 -2.78
C GLU A 194 -1.69 -37.20 -3.94
N VAL A 195 -2.47 -37.30 -5.02
CA VAL A 195 -2.02 -38.00 -6.24
C VAL A 195 -0.84 -37.27 -6.87
N MET A 196 -0.88 -35.94 -7.02
CA MET A 196 0.23 -35.14 -7.56
C MET A 196 1.50 -35.29 -6.73
N ARG A 197 1.37 -35.26 -5.40
CA ARG A 197 2.47 -35.29 -4.44
C ARG A 197 3.23 -36.60 -4.52
N ILE A 198 2.52 -37.73 -4.59
CA ILE A 198 3.13 -39.07 -4.71
C ILE A 198 3.57 -39.37 -6.14
N TYR A 199 2.79 -38.97 -7.15
CA TYR A 199 3.19 -39.10 -8.55
C TYR A 199 4.45 -38.28 -8.86
N GLY A 200 4.62 -37.15 -8.18
CA GLY A 200 5.77 -36.26 -8.30
C GLY A 200 5.48 -35.10 -9.26
N TYR A 201 5.64 -33.87 -8.75
CA TYR A 201 5.39 -32.65 -9.52
C TYR A 201 6.27 -32.55 -10.78
N ASN A 202 7.48 -33.10 -10.74
CA ASN A 202 8.40 -33.12 -11.89
C ASN A 202 7.92 -34.00 -13.05
N ASN A 203 6.97 -34.90 -12.81
CA ASN A 203 6.37 -35.75 -13.84
C ASN A 203 5.19 -35.08 -14.56
N ILE A 204 4.82 -33.86 -14.16
CA ILE A 204 3.80 -33.04 -14.82
C ILE A 204 4.46 -32.35 -16.01
N LEU A 205 4.06 -32.73 -17.21
CA LEU A 205 4.63 -32.20 -18.45
C LEU A 205 4.17 -30.75 -18.69
N ILE A 206 5.10 -29.91 -19.13
CA ILE A 206 4.77 -28.57 -19.61
C ILE A 206 3.99 -28.74 -20.92
N PRO A 207 2.77 -28.17 -21.05
CA PRO A 207 1.99 -28.32 -22.26
C PRO A 207 2.68 -27.66 -23.45
N GLU A 208 2.68 -28.33 -24.61
CA GLU A 208 3.22 -27.78 -25.88
C GLU A 208 2.43 -26.59 -26.42
N LYS A 209 1.20 -26.41 -25.93
CA LYS A 209 0.28 -25.35 -26.35
C LYS A 209 -0.16 -24.53 -25.16
N ILE A 210 -0.05 -23.21 -25.29
CA ILE A 210 -0.57 -22.25 -24.34
C ILE A 210 -1.87 -21.68 -24.90
N ASN A 211 -2.95 -21.80 -24.14
CA ASN A 211 -4.20 -21.12 -24.47
C ASN A 211 -4.13 -19.68 -23.96
N SER A 212 -4.28 -18.70 -24.84
CA SER A 212 -4.36 -17.27 -24.47
C SER A 212 -5.64 -16.66 -25.03
N THR A 213 -6.34 -15.88 -24.20
CA THR A 213 -7.46 -15.05 -24.67
C THR A 213 -6.94 -13.65 -24.97
N PRO A 214 -6.94 -13.17 -26.22
CA PRO A 214 -6.49 -11.82 -26.53
C PRO A 214 -7.47 -10.79 -25.95
N SER A 215 -6.93 -9.72 -25.38
CA SER A 215 -7.69 -8.53 -25.02
C SER A 215 -7.10 -7.32 -25.75
N ILE A 216 -7.93 -6.40 -26.20
CA ILE A 216 -7.47 -5.13 -26.78
C ILE A 216 -7.24 -4.16 -25.62
N PRO A 217 -5.99 -3.80 -25.28
CA PRO A 217 -5.74 -2.90 -24.18
C PRO A 217 -6.27 -1.50 -24.50
N ALA A 218 -6.79 -0.82 -23.49
CA ALA A 218 -7.15 0.59 -23.63
C ALA A 218 -5.90 1.42 -23.96
N LEU A 219 -5.97 2.22 -25.04
CA LEU A 219 -4.90 3.12 -25.48
C LEU A 219 -4.48 4.14 -24.40
N LYS A 220 -5.39 4.43 -23.46
CA LYS A 220 -5.13 5.27 -22.29
C LYS A 220 -5.48 4.49 -21.03
N ASN A 221 -4.47 4.04 -20.34
CA ASN A 221 -4.60 3.47 -18.99
C ASN A 221 -3.60 4.15 -18.05
N ASN A 222 -3.77 3.94 -16.74
CA ASN A 222 -2.93 4.58 -15.72
C ASN A 222 -1.44 4.28 -15.93
N HIS A 223 -1.12 3.03 -16.26
CA HIS A 223 0.26 2.59 -16.48
C HIS A 223 0.93 3.35 -17.64
N ILE A 224 0.26 3.47 -18.79
CA ILE A 224 0.79 4.22 -19.94
C ILE A 224 1.02 5.69 -19.60
N VAL A 225 0.10 6.31 -18.85
CA VAL A 225 0.22 7.71 -18.43
C VAL A 225 1.40 7.89 -17.47
N GLN A 226 1.51 7.02 -16.45
CA GLN A 226 2.62 7.03 -15.49
C GLN A 226 3.95 6.83 -16.20
N GLN A 227 4.06 5.81 -17.05
CA GLN A 227 5.27 5.50 -17.80
C GLN A 227 5.71 6.68 -18.68
N LYS A 228 4.78 7.35 -19.36
CA LYS A 228 5.11 8.53 -20.19
C LYS A 228 5.63 9.70 -19.33
N ILE A 229 5.07 9.91 -18.14
CA ILE A 229 5.55 10.95 -17.21
C ILE A 229 6.91 10.56 -16.64
N SER A 230 7.08 9.32 -16.16
CA SER A 230 8.36 8.82 -15.65
C SER A 230 9.46 8.94 -16.70
N ASN A 231 9.22 8.50 -17.94
CA ASN A 231 10.20 8.64 -19.03
C ASN A 231 10.56 10.10 -19.33
N HIS A 232 9.60 11.02 -19.21
CA HIS A 232 9.87 12.46 -19.36
C HIS A 232 10.74 13.00 -18.22
N LEU A 233 10.52 12.56 -16.98
CA LEU A 233 11.33 12.96 -15.82
C LEU A 233 12.74 12.38 -15.91
N VAL A 234 12.85 11.08 -16.22
CA VAL A 234 14.12 10.37 -16.40
C VAL A 234 14.96 11.02 -17.51
N SER A 235 14.35 11.40 -18.64
CA SER A 235 15.10 12.06 -19.72
C SER A 235 15.62 13.47 -19.35
N LEU A 236 15.11 14.05 -18.26
CA LEU A 236 15.58 15.31 -17.68
C LEU A 236 16.54 15.11 -16.50
N GLY A 237 16.99 13.86 -16.27
CA GLY A 237 17.95 13.50 -15.24
C GLY A 237 17.36 13.34 -13.83
N PHE A 238 16.05 13.10 -13.72
CA PHE A 238 15.43 12.73 -12.45
C PHE A 238 15.53 11.22 -12.21
N HIS A 239 15.61 10.84 -10.94
CA HIS A 239 15.63 9.45 -10.49
C HIS A 239 14.33 9.12 -9.76
N GLU A 240 13.77 7.95 -10.05
CA GLU A 240 12.62 7.45 -9.31
C GLU A 240 13.07 6.96 -7.94
N MET A 241 12.34 7.32 -6.90
CA MET A 241 12.50 6.81 -5.54
C MET A 241 11.21 6.14 -5.08
N ILE A 242 11.33 5.20 -4.15
CA ILE A 242 10.21 4.51 -3.52
C ILE A 242 10.41 4.60 -2.00
N ASN A 243 9.49 5.27 -1.32
CA ASN A 243 9.50 5.36 0.15
C ASN A 243 8.45 4.43 0.75
N ASN A 244 8.64 4.08 2.03
CA ASN A 244 7.65 3.33 2.78
C ASN A 244 6.34 4.14 2.90
N SER A 245 5.20 3.45 2.80
CA SER A 245 3.89 4.04 3.10
C SER A 245 3.72 4.31 4.59
N LEU A 246 4.41 3.55 5.44
CA LEU A 246 4.51 3.81 6.88
C LEU A 246 5.57 4.87 7.13
N THR A 247 5.25 5.79 8.03
CA THR A 247 6.10 6.92 8.38
C THR A 247 6.03 7.21 9.87
N LYS A 248 6.76 8.24 10.29
CA LYS A 248 6.86 8.66 11.69
C LYS A 248 5.57 9.36 12.11
N ASP A 249 5.07 9.01 13.29
CA ASP A 249 3.93 9.70 13.93
C ASP A 249 4.14 11.23 13.99
N LEU A 250 5.38 11.66 14.22
CA LEU A 250 5.74 13.08 14.32
C LEU A 250 5.53 13.88 13.02
N TYR A 251 5.41 13.24 11.85
CA TYR A 251 5.15 13.92 10.57
C TYR A 251 3.65 14.19 10.34
N VAL A 252 2.78 13.64 11.18
CA VAL A 252 1.35 13.94 11.18
C VAL A 252 1.14 15.23 11.95
N GLY A 253 0.49 16.23 11.34
CA GLY A 253 0.45 17.58 11.88
C GLY A 253 -0.16 17.66 13.30
N ASN A 254 0.40 18.54 14.15
CA ASN A 254 0.07 18.65 15.58
C ASN A 254 -1.34 19.17 15.94
N GLY A 255 -2.26 19.33 14.98
CA GLY A 255 -3.62 19.79 15.23
C GLY A 255 -4.59 18.63 15.53
N GLU A 256 -5.51 18.81 16.47
CA GLU A 256 -6.53 17.79 16.82
C GLU A 256 -7.32 17.28 15.59
N ASN A 257 -7.57 18.14 14.60
CA ASN A 257 -8.25 17.77 13.37
C ASN A 257 -7.39 16.91 12.42
N ASN A 258 -6.06 17.03 12.48
CA ASN A 258 -5.15 16.20 11.69
C ASN A 258 -4.99 14.81 12.33
N LYS A 259 -4.87 14.74 13.67
CA LYS A 259 -4.86 13.45 14.38
C LYS A 259 -6.13 12.61 14.16
N LYS A 260 -7.29 13.25 13.92
CA LYS A 260 -8.53 12.53 13.58
C LYS A 260 -8.51 11.88 12.18
N LYS A 261 -7.64 12.35 11.29
CA LYS A 261 -7.50 11.85 9.90
C LYS A 261 -6.39 10.81 9.75
N GLU A 262 -5.58 10.64 10.78
CA GLU A 262 -4.47 9.70 10.83
C GLU A 262 -4.94 8.24 10.78
N ILE A 263 -4.11 7.37 10.20
CA ILE A 263 -4.29 5.92 10.21
C ILE A 263 -3.03 5.27 10.82
N ALA A 264 -3.13 4.94 12.11
CA ALA A 264 -2.06 4.29 12.86
C ALA A 264 -2.15 2.75 12.79
N LEU A 265 -1.01 2.08 12.85
CA LEU A 265 -0.94 0.63 13.06
C LEU A 265 -1.32 0.28 14.49
N LEU A 266 -2.02 -0.84 14.68
CA LEU A 266 -2.37 -1.36 16.02
C LEU A 266 -1.14 -1.93 16.75
N ASN A 267 -0.19 -2.48 16.00
CA ASN A 267 0.99 -3.18 16.49
C ASN A 267 2.25 -2.74 15.72
N PRO A 268 2.64 -1.46 15.79
CA PRO A 268 3.81 -0.97 15.07
C PRO A 268 5.09 -1.59 15.64
N LEU A 269 6.02 -1.96 14.75
CA LEU A 269 7.34 -2.47 15.16
C LEU A 269 8.22 -1.35 15.77
N SER A 270 8.01 -0.10 15.35
CA SER A 270 8.69 1.07 15.89
C SER A 270 7.84 2.33 15.69
N LYS A 271 8.18 3.41 16.42
CA LYS A 271 7.56 4.74 16.22
C LYS A 271 7.91 5.40 14.88
N ASP A 272 8.97 4.94 14.23
CA ASP A 272 9.38 5.45 12.92
C ASP A 272 8.52 4.92 11.77
N ASN A 273 7.78 3.82 12.00
CA ASN A 273 6.89 3.19 11.03
C ASN A 273 5.53 2.88 11.69
N SER A 274 4.93 3.87 12.35
CA SER A 274 3.72 3.68 13.15
C SER A 274 2.44 4.14 12.48
N VAL A 275 2.53 5.01 11.46
CA VAL A 275 1.36 5.65 10.84
C VAL A 275 1.47 5.65 9.32
N LEU A 276 0.35 5.60 8.60
CA LEU A 276 0.36 5.76 7.15
C LEU A 276 0.55 7.23 6.76
N ARG A 277 1.37 7.49 5.73
CA ARG A 277 1.68 8.83 5.23
C ARG A 277 0.47 9.54 4.62
N GLU A 278 0.26 10.79 5.01
CA GLU A 278 -0.76 11.68 4.41
C GLU A 278 -0.24 12.49 3.21
N THR A 279 1.08 12.56 3.06
CA THR A 279 1.77 13.25 1.96
C THR A 279 3.06 12.52 1.61
N LEU A 280 3.52 12.68 0.36
CA LEU A 280 4.81 12.17 -0.09
C LEU A 280 5.98 13.10 0.28
N ILE A 281 5.69 14.35 0.70
CA ILE A 281 6.70 15.40 0.88
C ILE A 281 7.77 15.03 1.91
N PHE A 282 7.36 14.50 3.08
CA PHE A 282 8.32 14.11 4.13
C PHE A 282 9.31 13.06 3.64
N GLY A 283 8.83 12.00 2.99
CA GLY A 283 9.68 10.97 2.40
C GLY A 283 10.63 11.53 1.33
N GLY A 284 10.16 12.48 0.50
CA GLY A 284 11.03 13.15 -0.47
C GLY A 284 12.11 14.03 0.17
N VAL A 285 11.81 14.72 1.26
CA VAL A 285 12.80 15.50 2.02
C VAL A 285 13.79 14.57 2.73
N GLU A 286 13.34 13.45 3.30
CA GLU A 286 14.22 12.43 3.90
C GLU A 286 15.18 11.82 2.87
N ALA A 287 14.68 11.46 1.69
CA ALA A 287 15.50 10.95 0.59
C ALA A 287 16.51 12.01 0.10
N THR A 288 16.09 13.27 0.01
CA THR A 288 16.98 14.39 -0.34
C THR A 288 18.07 14.58 0.70
N LYS A 289 17.71 14.60 1.99
CA LYS A 289 18.62 14.69 3.13
C LYS A 289 19.64 13.55 3.11
N HIS A 290 19.17 12.33 2.90
CA HIS A 290 20.02 11.14 2.84
C HIS A 290 21.05 11.25 1.71
N ASN A 291 20.63 11.63 0.50
CA ASN A 291 21.55 11.83 -0.62
C ASN A 291 22.55 12.96 -0.37
N HIS A 292 22.07 14.09 0.17
CA HIS A 292 22.92 15.23 0.50
C HIS A 292 24.05 14.85 1.46
N PHE A 293 23.73 14.17 2.57
CA PHE A 293 24.73 13.74 3.54
C PHE A 293 25.61 12.56 3.07
N ASN A 294 25.26 11.90 1.98
CA ASN A 294 26.07 10.87 1.32
C ASN A 294 26.81 11.41 0.08
N GLY A 295 27.08 12.72 0.02
CA GLY A 295 27.93 13.33 -1.00
C GLY A 295 27.22 13.72 -2.29
N ASN A 296 25.89 13.61 -2.35
CA ASN A 296 25.07 14.01 -3.50
C ASN A 296 24.12 15.17 -3.13
N PRO A 297 24.61 16.40 -2.98
CA PRO A 297 23.80 17.55 -2.54
C PRO A 297 22.81 18.06 -3.61
N ASN A 298 23.02 17.69 -4.88
CA ASN A 298 22.18 18.10 -6.00
C ASN A 298 21.19 16.98 -6.33
N THR A 299 19.96 17.09 -5.85
CA THR A 299 18.97 16.01 -5.98
C THR A 299 17.90 16.38 -6.99
N LYS A 300 17.54 15.39 -7.82
CA LYS A 300 16.38 15.42 -8.72
C LYS A 300 15.67 14.09 -8.57
N LEU A 301 14.64 14.05 -7.73
CA LEU A 301 13.93 12.83 -7.38
C LEU A 301 12.45 12.95 -7.72
N PHE A 302 11.81 11.82 -8.01
CA PHE A 302 10.36 11.73 -8.09
C PHE A 302 9.86 10.42 -7.52
N GLU A 303 8.62 10.40 -7.04
CA GLU A 303 7.99 9.20 -6.48
C GLU A 303 6.53 9.10 -6.92
N TRP A 304 6.17 7.94 -7.46
CA TRP A 304 4.78 7.51 -7.53
C TRP A 304 4.40 6.87 -6.20
N GLY A 305 3.42 7.46 -5.51
CA GLY A 305 3.10 7.02 -4.17
C GLY A 305 1.63 7.18 -3.82
N LYS A 306 1.17 6.30 -2.95
CA LYS A 306 -0.14 6.41 -2.31
C LYS A 306 -0.03 7.25 -1.04
N VAL A 307 -1.04 8.08 -0.83
CA VAL A 307 -1.28 8.79 0.43
C VAL A 307 -2.61 8.35 1.00
N TYR A 308 -2.69 8.35 2.32
CA TYR A 308 -3.79 7.76 3.06
C TYR A 308 -4.38 8.79 4.01
N CYS A 309 -5.69 8.83 4.11
CA CYS A 309 -6.36 9.62 5.13
C CYS A 309 -7.68 8.96 5.54
N LYS A 310 -8.11 9.27 6.75
CA LYS A 310 -9.42 8.89 7.27
C LYS A 310 -10.37 10.08 7.13
N GLU A 311 -11.50 9.86 6.46
CA GLU A 311 -12.61 10.82 6.42
C GLU A 311 -13.83 10.17 7.09
N ASN A 312 -14.22 10.70 8.25
CA ASN A 312 -15.26 10.14 9.11
C ASN A 312 -14.95 8.68 9.50
N THR A 313 -15.71 7.72 8.98
CA THR A 313 -15.56 6.28 9.19
C THR A 313 -14.86 5.57 8.02
N HIS A 314 -14.54 6.28 6.95
CA HIS A 314 -13.99 5.69 5.72
C HIS A 314 -12.49 5.96 5.61
N PHE A 315 -11.77 4.96 5.11
CA PHE A 315 -10.37 5.10 4.73
C PHE A 315 -10.29 5.43 3.25
N ILE A 316 -9.50 6.45 2.93
CA ILE A 316 -9.31 6.94 1.58
C ILE A 316 -7.85 6.76 1.19
N GLU A 317 -7.65 6.25 -0.01
CA GLU A 317 -6.34 6.08 -0.64
C GLU A 317 -6.32 6.91 -1.94
N LYS A 318 -5.27 7.72 -2.11
CA LYS A 318 -5.08 8.55 -3.30
C LYS A 318 -3.70 8.34 -3.89
N ASN A 319 -3.61 8.26 -5.21
CA ASN A 319 -2.34 8.19 -5.94
C ASN A 319 -1.86 9.59 -6.27
N ASN A 320 -0.61 9.88 -5.90
CA ASN A 320 0.07 11.13 -6.19
C ASN A 320 1.41 10.87 -6.87
N LEU A 321 1.90 11.88 -7.58
CA LEU A 321 3.28 11.97 -8.02
C LEU A 321 3.94 13.13 -7.29
N LEU A 322 5.03 12.85 -6.57
CA LEU A 322 5.91 13.86 -6.03
C LEU A 322 7.09 14.07 -6.97
N ILE A 323 7.46 15.32 -7.22
CA ILE A 323 8.71 15.69 -7.88
C ILE A 323 9.43 16.66 -6.95
N ILE A 324 10.69 16.38 -6.61
CA ILE A 324 11.47 17.20 -5.67
C ILE A 324 12.86 17.50 -6.22
N VAL A 325 13.31 18.73 -6.03
CA VAL A 325 14.68 19.16 -6.33
C VAL A 325 15.30 19.95 -5.18
N SER A 326 16.60 19.80 -5.00
CA SER A 326 17.42 20.58 -4.07
C SER A 326 18.86 20.70 -4.59
N GLY A 327 19.60 21.71 -4.10
CA GLY A 327 20.96 22.01 -4.55
C GLY A 327 21.00 22.67 -5.94
N LEU A 328 21.95 22.26 -6.78
CA LEU A 328 22.13 22.81 -8.11
C LEU A 328 21.21 22.17 -9.16
N GLN A 329 20.65 23.00 -10.04
CA GLN A 329 19.84 22.56 -11.17
C GLN A 329 20.64 21.74 -12.17
N ASN A 330 21.91 22.09 -12.40
CA ASN A 330 22.84 21.41 -13.29
C ASN A 330 24.15 21.14 -12.56
N ASN A 331 24.85 20.08 -12.95
CA ASN A 331 26.23 19.88 -12.51
C ASN A 331 27.08 21.09 -12.90
N GLU A 332 28.07 21.40 -12.08
CA GLU A 332 29.01 22.47 -12.36
C GLU A 332 29.69 22.21 -13.71
N HIS A 333 29.53 23.17 -14.62
CA HIS A 333 30.03 23.08 -15.98
C HIS A 333 30.63 24.43 -16.39
N TRP A 334 31.74 24.40 -17.12
CA TRP A 334 32.50 25.60 -17.50
C TRP A 334 31.66 26.70 -18.16
N PHE A 335 30.63 26.31 -18.93
CA PHE A 335 29.75 27.24 -19.65
C PHE A 335 28.60 27.80 -18.81
N ASN A 336 27.97 26.96 -17.97
CA ASN A 336 26.72 27.32 -17.27
C ASN A 336 26.95 27.71 -15.79
N GLY A 337 28.16 27.53 -15.26
CA GLY A 337 28.50 27.81 -13.88
C GLY A 337 27.64 27.02 -12.88
N LYS A 338 27.41 27.60 -11.70
CA LYS A 338 26.57 27.06 -10.63
C LYS A 338 25.18 27.67 -10.70
N LEU A 339 24.24 26.97 -11.34
CA LEU A 339 22.83 27.36 -11.35
C LEU A 339 22.09 26.66 -10.22
N GLN A 340 21.55 27.43 -9.27
CA GLN A 340 20.74 26.89 -8.16
C GLN A 340 19.38 26.40 -8.67
N SER A 341 18.89 25.30 -8.09
CA SER A 341 17.50 24.89 -8.29
C SER A 341 16.56 25.98 -7.80
N SER A 342 15.42 26.12 -8.48
CA SER A 342 14.46 27.17 -8.19
C SER A 342 13.02 26.69 -8.37
N PHE A 343 12.09 27.45 -7.81
CA PHE A 343 10.66 27.26 -8.03
C PHE A 343 10.29 27.19 -9.53
N PHE A 344 10.94 28.00 -10.37
CA PHE A 344 10.66 28.06 -11.80
C PHE A 344 11.05 26.78 -12.54
N GLN A 345 12.07 26.05 -12.06
CA GLN A 345 12.47 24.75 -12.61
C GLN A 345 11.33 23.74 -12.47
N ILE A 346 10.80 23.57 -11.25
CA ILE A 346 9.68 22.65 -11.00
C ILE A 346 8.41 23.13 -11.69
N LYS A 347 8.13 24.45 -11.67
CA LYS A 347 6.97 25.01 -12.38
C LYS A 347 7.01 24.64 -13.87
N GLY A 348 8.12 24.90 -14.55
CA GLY A 348 8.27 24.57 -15.97
C GLY A 348 8.13 23.07 -16.26
N LEU A 349 8.63 22.23 -15.36
CA LEU A 349 8.53 20.77 -15.48
C LEU A 349 7.09 20.26 -15.34
N VAL A 350 6.36 20.72 -14.32
CA VAL A 350 4.95 20.35 -14.12
C VAL A 350 4.10 20.89 -15.27
N GLU A 351 4.32 22.13 -15.72
CA GLU A 351 3.61 22.69 -16.88
C GLU A 351 3.90 21.89 -18.17
N SER A 352 5.14 21.42 -18.36
CA SER A 352 5.50 20.53 -19.47
C SER A 352 4.73 19.21 -19.44
N ILE A 353 4.62 18.58 -18.26
CA ILE A 353 3.82 17.37 -18.06
C ILE A 353 2.37 17.62 -18.49
N PHE A 354 1.72 18.64 -17.95
CA PHE A 354 0.32 18.95 -18.27
C PHE A 354 0.12 19.23 -19.77
N LYS A 355 1.05 19.97 -20.39
CA LYS A 355 1.04 20.27 -21.83
C LYS A 355 1.17 18.99 -22.67
N SER A 356 2.02 18.04 -22.28
CA SER A 356 2.24 16.78 -23.00
C SER A 356 1.02 15.86 -23.07
N PHE A 357 0.03 16.08 -22.19
CA PHE A 357 -1.26 15.39 -22.19
C PHE A 357 -2.43 16.27 -22.63
N GLY A 358 -2.17 17.52 -23.02
CA GLY A 358 -3.18 18.48 -23.44
C GLY A 358 -4.12 18.92 -22.31
N VAL A 359 -3.69 18.82 -21.05
CA VAL A 359 -4.48 19.22 -19.89
C VAL A 359 -4.30 20.71 -19.65
N LYS A 360 -5.37 21.48 -19.86
CA LYS A 360 -5.43 22.90 -19.50
C LYS A 360 -5.78 23.05 -18.01
N PHE A 361 -5.25 24.10 -17.39
CA PHE A 361 -5.45 24.43 -15.98
C PHE A 361 -5.48 25.95 -15.79
N ASP A 362 -6.06 26.36 -14.68
CA ASP A 362 -5.99 27.71 -14.13
C ASP A 362 -4.92 27.75 -13.03
N LEU A 363 -4.21 28.87 -12.92
CA LEU A 363 -3.15 29.08 -11.95
C LEU A 363 -3.61 30.06 -10.87
N GLU A 364 -3.42 29.68 -9.61
CA GLU A 364 -3.66 30.54 -8.46
C GLU A 364 -2.46 30.57 -7.51
N ILE A 365 -2.23 31.71 -6.88
CA ILE A 365 -1.20 31.86 -5.84
C ILE A 365 -1.69 31.13 -4.58
N LEU A 366 -0.80 30.32 -4.01
CA LEU A 366 -1.05 29.63 -2.75
C LEU A 366 -0.92 30.63 -1.60
N LYS A 367 -2.03 31.01 -0.99
CA LYS A 367 -2.06 31.99 0.13
C LYS A 367 -1.61 31.39 1.46
N SER A 368 -2.00 30.14 1.70
CA SER A 368 -1.69 29.40 2.93
C SER A 368 -1.75 27.90 2.65
N ASP A 369 -0.78 27.15 3.16
CA ASP A 369 -0.74 25.69 3.04
C ASP A 369 -0.04 25.07 4.24
N ASN A 370 -0.21 23.77 4.45
CA ASN A 370 0.45 23.06 5.54
C ASN A 370 1.92 22.73 5.21
N HIS A 371 2.26 22.53 3.93
CA HIS A 371 3.55 22.03 3.49
C HIS A 371 4.43 23.05 2.77
N PHE A 372 3.82 24.06 2.16
CA PHE A 372 4.53 25.07 1.37
C PHE A 372 4.58 26.42 2.07
N GLU A 373 5.76 27.06 2.02
CA GLU A 373 5.96 28.46 2.45
C GLU A 373 5.37 29.41 1.39
N GLU A 374 5.75 29.17 0.14
CA GLU A 374 5.29 29.91 -1.04
C GLU A 374 5.03 28.91 -2.15
N GLY A 375 4.02 29.19 -2.98
CA GLY A 375 3.70 28.29 -4.09
C GLY A 375 2.52 28.73 -4.94
N ILE A 376 2.15 27.84 -5.85
CA ILE A 376 0.98 27.97 -6.72
C ILE A 376 0.16 26.69 -6.72
N ILE A 377 -1.10 26.83 -7.07
CA ILE A 377 -2.03 25.74 -7.32
C ILE A 377 -2.34 25.72 -8.82
N LEU A 378 -2.28 24.53 -9.42
CA LEU A 378 -2.84 24.27 -10.74
C LEU A 378 -4.18 23.56 -10.55
N LYS A 379 -5.27 24.18 -10.99
CA LYS A 379 -6.63 23.63 -10.80
C LYS A 379 -7.46 23.68 -12.07
N LYS A 380 -8.59 22.98 -12.06
CA LYS A 380 -9.62 23.07 -13.10
C LYS A 380 -11.00 23.10 -12.45
N GLY A 381 -11.66 24.25 -12.53
CA GLY A 381 -12.82 24.53 -11.68
C GLY A 381 -12.43 24.44 -10.19
N ASN A 382 -13.13 23.59 -9.44
CA ASN A 382 -12.86 23.39 -8.01
C ASN A 382 -11.87 22.25 -7.72
N LYS A 383 -11.39 21.54 -8.74
CA LYS A 383 -10.48 20.39 -8.58
C LYS A 383 -9.03 20.84 -8.66
N ILE A 384 -8.27 20.61 -7.59
CA ILE A 384 -6.83 20.84 -7.57
C ILE A 384 -6.13 19.66 -8.26
N LEU A 385 -5.30 19.96 -9.25
CA LEU A 385 -4.57 18.96 -10.04
C LEU A 385 -3.10 18.87 -9.61
N SER A 386 -2.53 19.98 -9.18
CA SER A 386 -1.17 20.03 -8.66
C SER A 386 -0.95 21.20 -7.72
N LYS A 387 -0.03 21.03 -6.77
CA LYS A 387 0.59 22.11 -6.01
C LYS A 387 2.08 22.16 -6.32
N ILE A 388 2.62 23.35 -6.42
CA ILE A 388 4.04 23.58 -6.67
C ILE A 388 4.51 24.61 -5.67
N GLY A 389 5.63 24.39 -4.99
CA GLY A 389 6.10 25.34 -4.00
C GLY A 389 7.44 25.04 -3.37
N LEU A 390 7.88 25.97 -2.53
CA LEU A 390 9.01 25.84 -1.63
C LEU A 390 8.54 25.19 -0.33
N VAL A 391 9.18 24.10 0.09
CA VAL A 391 8.83 23.38 1.33
C VAL A 391 9.09 24.29 2.54
N LYS A 392 8.15 24.32 3.50
CA LYS A 392 8.27 25.09 4.74
C LYS A 392 9.53 24.75 5.53
N LYS A 393 10.14 25.77 6.14
CA LYS A 393 11.31 25.60 7.02
C LYS A 393 11.03 24.70 8.22
N ASP A 394 9.82 24.72 8.76
CA ASP A 394 9.42 23.86 9.88
C ASP A 394 9.49 22.38 9.51
N ILE A 395 9.07 22.02 8.29
CA ILE A 395 9.16 20.64 7.78
C ILE A 395 10.62 20.23 7.59
N LEU A 396 11.43 21.10 6.97
CA LEU A 396 12.86 20.84 6.80
C LEU A 396 13.55 20.64 8.17
N THR A 397 13.23 21.50 9.14
CA THR A 397 13.76 21.41 10.51
C THR A 397 13.33 20.12 11.21
N LEU A 398 12.06 19.75 11.08
CA LEU A 398 11.49 18.52 11.66
C LEU A 398 12.17 17.26 11.12
N VAL A 399 12.48 17.24 9.81
CA VAL A 399 13.25 16.15 9.17
C VAL A 399 14.75 16.25 9.49
N GLY A 400 15.23 17.40 9.98
CA GLY A 400 16.64 17.67 10.24
C GLY A 400 17.45 17.96 8.98
N PHE A 401 16.89 18.73 8.06
CA PHE A 401 17.52 19.20 6.81
C PHE A 401 17.45 20.73 6.73
N LYS A 402 18.43 21.37 6.08
CA LYS A 402 18.55 22.84 6.04
C LYS A 402 18.47 23.45 4.64
N GLU A 403 18.81 22.68 3.61
CA GLU A 403 18.79 23.18 2.24
C GLU A 403 17.35 23.33 1.73
N PRO A 404 17.09 24.33 0.87
CA PRO A 404 15.77 24.51 0.29
C PRO A 404 15.38 23.33 -0.60
N CYS A 405 14.13 22.89 -0.48
CA CYS A 405 13.52 21.88 -1.33
C CYS A 405 12.36 22.50 -2.11
N PHE A 406 12.39 22.37 -3.43
CA PHE A 406 11.27 22.76 -4.30
C PHE A 406 10.52 21.50 -4.73
N VAL A 407 9.20 21.52 -4.58
CA VAL A 407 8.36 20.34 -4.82
C VAL A 407 7.22 20.68 -5.79
N GLY A 408 6.94 19.76 -6.70
CA GLY A 408 5.71 19.68 -7.47
C GLY A 408 4.98 18.40 -7.12
N GLU A 409 3.81 18.53 -6.48
CA GLU A 409 2.91 17.40 -6.19
C GLU A 409 1.78 17.40 -7.22
N ILE A 410 1.62 16.31 -7.96
CA ILE A 410 0.51 16.09 -8.89
C ILE A 410 -0.46 15.09 -8.26
N TYR A 411 -1.71 15.50 -8.06
CA TYR A 411 -2.78 14.64 -7.57
C TYR A 411 -3.26 13.76 -8.72
N PHE A 412 -2.64 12.60 -8.89
CA PHE A 412 -2.75 11.79 -10.10
C PHE A 412 -4.18 11.31 -10.35
N ASP A 413 -4.93 10.99 -9.29
CA ASP A 413 -6.32 10.56 -9.42
C ASP A 413 -7.26 11.64 -9.97
N GLU A 414 -6.97 12.92 -9.71
CA GLU A 414 -7.70 14.06 -10.30
C GLU A 414 -7.16 14.38 -11.71
N PHE A 415 -5.84 14.39 -11.86
CA PHE A 415 -5.17 14.65 -13.14
C PHE A 415 -5.57 13.65 -14.24
N LYS A 416 -5.59 12.35 -13.93
CA LYS A 416 -5.85 11.27 -14.91
C LYS A 416 -7.24 11.37 -15.54
N GLN A 417 -8.23 11.88 -14.82
CA GLN A 417 -9.60 12.07 -15.33
C GLN A 417 -9.61 13.02 -16.54
N TYR A 418 -8.77 14.07 -16.52
CA TYR A 418 -8.64 15.01 -17.63
C TYR A 418 -7.79 14.45 -18.78
N VAL A 419 -6.79 13.62 -18.47
CA VAL A 419 -5.97 12.94 -19.49
C VAL A 419 -6.81 11.94 -20.28
N MET A 420 -7.64 11.13 -19.60
CA MET A 420 -8.49 10.14 -20.25
C MET A 420 -9.47 10.81 -21.21
N ASN A 421 -10.08 11.92 -20.79
CA ASN A 421 -11.05 12.68 -21.57
C ASN A 421 -10.44 13.64 -22.63
N SER A 422 -9.11 13.80 -22.68
CA SER A 422 -8.48 14.71 -23.63
C SER A 422 -8.60 14.19 -25.06
N LYS A 423 -9.07 15.04 -25.98
CA LYS A 423 -9.10 14.74 -27.42
C LYS A 423 -8.02 15.53 -28.12
N ILE A 424 -7.22 14.86 -28.95
CA ILE A 424 -6.28 15.53 -29.83
C ILE A 424 -7.11 16.21 -30.92
N LYS A 425 -6.97 17.53 -31.05
CA LYS A 425 -7.60 18.31 -32.12
C LYS A 425 -6.51 18.81 -33.06
N PHE A 426 -6.69 18.56 -34.35
CA PHE A 426 -5.85 19.16 -35.37
C PHE A 426 -6.17 20.65 -35.48
N ASN A 427 -5.12 21.48 -35.45
CA ASN A 427 -5.21 22.89 -35.81
C ASN A 427 -4.39 23.11 -37.08
N PRO A 428 -4.97 23.70 -38.14
CA PRO A 428 -4.22 23.97 -39.36
C PRO A 428 -3.06 24.93 -39.08
N ILE A 429 -1.94 24.67 -39.75
CA ILE A 429 -0.76 25.54 -39.70
C ILE A 429 -1.12 26.86 -40.38
N ASN A 430 -0.91 27.96 -39.66
CA ASN A 430 -1.15 29.28 -40.21
C ASN A 430 -0.07 29.63 -41.24
N LYS A 431 -0.48 30.11 -42.42
CA LYS A 431 0.42 30.49 -43.54
C LYS A 431 0.82 31.97 -43.51
N PHE A 432 0.22 32.78 -42.64
CA PHE A 432 0.45 34.22 -42.56
C PHE A 432 1.53 34.58 -41.53
N GLN A 433 2.14 35.75 -41.71
CA GLN A 433 3.23 36.21 -40.85
C GLN A 433 2.72 36.77 -39.51
N ASN A 434 3.47 36.49 -38.45
CA ASN A 434 3.27 37.09 -37.14
C ASN A 434 3.72 38.55 -37.15
N SER A 435 2.95 39.42 -36.49
CA SER A 435 3.37 40.78 -36.15
C SER A 435 3.64 40.86 -34.65
N TYR A 436 4.74 41.50 -34.26
CA TYR A 436 5.12 41.65 -32.86
C TYR A 436 5.09 43.11 -32.45
N ARG A 437 4.67 43.37 -31.22
CA ARG A 437 4.78 44.69 -30.58
C ARG A 437 5.27 44.51 -29.15
N ASP A 438 6.25 45.32 -28.78
CA ASP A 438 6.78 45.31 -27.43
C ASP A 438 6.36 46.61 -26.72
N LEU A 439 5.90 46.50 -25.48
CA LEU A 439 5.63 47.66 -24.62
C LEU A 439 6.21 47.43 -23.24
N SER A 440 6.72 48.51 -22.66
CA SER A 440 7.15 48.53 -21.26
C SER A 440 6.19 49.39 -20.44
N PHE A 441 5.73 48.86 -19.31
CA PHE A 441 4.85 49.58 -18.40
C PHE A 441 5.47 49.65 -17.02
N LEU A 442 5.44 50.84 -16.44
CA LEU A 442 5.73 51.08 -15.04
C LEU A 442 4.44 50.90 -14.21
N ILE A 443 4.43 49.89 -13.34
CA ILE A 443 3.25 49.44 -12.59
C ILE A 443 3.62 49.28 -11.11
N LYS A 444 2.64 49.39 -10.20
CA LYS A 444 2.87 49.13 -8.76
C LYS A 444 3.43 47.73 -8.50
N GLU A 445 4.25 47.59 -7.46
CA GLU A 445 4.94 46.33 -7.12
C GLU A 445 3.96 45.17 -6.83
N GLU A 446 2.80 45.46 -6.27
CA GLU A 446 1.76 44.49 -5.90
C GLU A 446 1.04 43.85 -7.10
N VAL A 447 1.00 44.53 -8.25
CA VAL A 447 0.27 44.03 -9.44
C VAL A 447 0.98 42.82 -10.02
N THR A 448 0.26 41.71 -10.08
CA THR A 448 0.76 40.44 -10.60
C THR A 448 0.60 40.34 -12.11
N MET A 449 1.43 39.52 -12.74
CA MET A 449 1.29 39.25 -14.17
C MET A 449 -0.05 38.57 -14.50
N ASN A 450 -0.56 37.74 -13.59
CA ASN A 450 -1.83 37.06 -13.82
C ASN A 450 -3.00 38.04 -13.88
N GLU A 451 -3.03 39.06 -13.02
CA GLU A 451 -4.05 40.13 -13.06
C GLU A 451 -4.01 40.88 -14.39
N ILE A 452 -2.82 41.25 -14.86
CA ILE A 452 -2.62 41.90 -16.17
C ILE A 452 -3.15 41.01 -17.30
N LEU A 453 -2.77 39.72 -17.32
CA LEU A 453 -3.24 38.78 -18.34
C LEU A 453 -4.76 38.60 -18.33
N LEU A 454 -5.37 38.54 -17.14
CA LEU A 454 -6.83 38.40 -17.00
C LEU A 454 -7.55 39.63 -17.56
N VAL A 455 -7.06 40.83 -17.27
CA VAL A 455 -7.62 42.08 -17.80
C VAL A 455 -7.47 42.15 -19.32
N ILE A 456 -6.28 41.87 -19.86
CA ILE A 456 -6.07 41.91 -21.32
C ILE A 456 -6.91 40.85 -22.03
N LYS A 457 -7.08 39.65 -21.45
CA LYS A 457 -7.94 38.60 -22.01
C LYS A 457 -9.40 39.05 -22.16
N LYS A 458 -9.92 39.92 -21.30
CA LYS A 458 -11.30 40.45 -21.42
C LYS A 458 -11.53 41.23 -22.71
N LEU A 459 -10.48 41.73 -23.36
CA LEU A 459 -10.59 42.42 -24.66
C LEU A 459 -11.06 41.49 -25.78
N ASN A 460 -10.95 40.16 -25.62
CA ASN A 460 -11.39 39.15 -26.59
C ASN A 460 -10.95 39.44 -28.04
N SER A 461 -9.71 39.94 -28.20
CA SER A 461 -9.16 40.23 -29.52
C SER A 461 -8.97 38.93 -30.32
N SER A 462 -9.50 38.89 -31.53
CA SER A 462 -9.36 37.75 -32.46
C SER A 462 -7.96 37.61 -33.05
N ILE A 463 -7.16 38.69 -33.01
CA ILE A 463 -5.84 38.74 -33.63
C ILE A 463 -4.70 38.67 -32.61
N LEU A 464 -4.95 38.89 -31.32
CA LEU A 464 -3.93 38.78 -30.28
C LEU A 464 -3.71 37.30 -29.92
N LYS A 465 -2.52 36.78 -30.23
CA LYS A 465 -2.22 35.35 -30.13
C LYS A 465 -1.54 34.98 -28.83
N THR A 466 -0.44 35.65 -28.49
CA THR A 466 0.30 35.41 -27.25
C THR A 466 0.74 36.72 -26.61
N ILE A 467 0.91 36.68 -25.29
CA ILE A 467 1.45 37.76 -24.48
C ILE A 467 2.56 37.13 -23.65
N SER A 468 3.77 37.64 -23.80
CA SER A 468 4.95 37.14 -23.10
C SER A 468 5.60 38.26 -22.30
N LEU A 469 5.88 38.01 -21.03
CA LEU A 469 6.72 38.89 -20.22
C LEU A 469 8.17 38.52 -20.51
N PHE A 470 8.94 39.43 -21.10
CA PHE A 470 10.34 39.19 -21.44
C PHE A 470 11.32 39.88 -20.48
N ASP A 471 10.87 40.89 -19.74
CA ASP A 471 11.71 41.61 -18.78
C ASP A 471 10.93 42.08 -17.55
N ILE A 472 11.59 42.02 -16.39
CA ILE A 472 11.12 42.57 -15.12
C ILE A 472 12.26 43.39 -14.54
N TYR A 473 12.12 44.71 -14.58
CA TYR A 473 13.12 45.61 -14.04
C TYR A 473 12.65 46.27 -12.74
N ARG A 474 13.47 46.12 -11.69
CA ARG A 474 13.28 46.72 -10.36
C ARG A 474 14.50 47.56 -10.01
N ASP A 475 14.28 48.80 -9.59
CA ASP A 475 15.33 49.69 -9.12
C ASP A 475 14.81 50.48 -7.91
N LYS A 476 15.69 50.77 -6.95
CA LYS A 476 15.39 51.63 -5.79
C LYS A 476 14.85 53.00 -6.21
N LYS A 477 15.26 53.51 -7.39
CA LYS A 477 14.76 54.76 -7.99
C LYS A 477 13.28 54.71 -8.38
N LEU A 478 12.69 53.53 -8.55
CA LEU A 478 11.30 53.35 -8.99
C LEU A 478 10.27 53.37 -7.85
N LYS A 479 10.66 53.67 -6.60
CA LYS A 479 9.80 53.97 -5.44
C LYS A 479 8.49 53.15 -5.36
N GLY A 480 8.60 51.82 -5.22
CA GLY A 480 7.43 50.94 -5.07
C GLY A 480 6.72 50.58 -6.39
N LYS A 481 7.34 50.88 -7.53
CA LYS A 481 6.94 50.42 -8.86
C LYS A 481 8.00 49.51 -9.48
N LYS A 482 7.56 48.67 -10.40
CA LYS A 482 8.39 47.82 -11.26
C LYS A 482 8.04 48.07 -12.73
N SER A 483 9.00 47.82 -13.60
CA SER A 483 8.81 47.90 -15.05
C SER A 483 8.64 46.50 -15.62
N TYR A 484 7.52 46.24 -16.29
CA TYR A 484 7.28 45.01 -17.02
C TYR A 484 7.42 45.25 -18.52
N GLY A 485 8.29 44.48 -19.18
CA GLY A 485 8.42 44.43 -20.63
C GLY A 485 7.58 43.29 -21.20
N PHE A 486 6.57 43.64 -22.00
CA PHE A 486 5.68 42.68 -22.66
C PHE A 486 5.91 42.63 -24.15
N ARG A 487 5.93 41.43 -24.69
CA ARG A 487 5.84 41.14 -26.12
C ARG A 487 4.45 40.60 -26.45
N PHE A 488 3.79 41.26 -27.38
CA PHE A 488 2.50 40.90 -27.92
C PHE A 488 2.69 40.32 -29.32
N GLU A 489 2.21 39.10 -29.53
CA GLU A 489 2.20 38.44 -30.83
C GLU A 489 0.80 38.55 -31.43
N PHE A 490 0.72 39.08 -32.65
CA PHE A 490 -0.51 39.22 -33.41
C PHE A 490 -0.48 38.36 -34.66
N LEU A 491 -1.60 37.68 -34.92
CA LEU A 491 -1.75 36.81 -36.08
C LEU A 491 -3.23 36.63 -36.45
N HIS A 492 -3.55 36.73 -37.73
CA HIS A 492 -4.86 36.37 -38.28
C HIS A 492 -4.78 35.03 -39.02
N SER A 493 -5.83 34.21 -38.97
CA SER A 493 -5.86 32.86 -39.57
C SER A 493 -5.97 32.86 -41.10
N GLU A 494 -6.49 33.94 -41.67
CA GLU A 494 -6.90 34.01 -43.09
C GLU A 494 -6.23 35.11 -43.92
N ARG A 495 -5.42 36.00 -43.31
CA ARG A 495 -4.75 37.10 -44.03
C ARG A 495 -3.58 37.67 -43.24
N THR A 496 -2.73 38.45 -43.90
CA THR A 496 -1.73 39.29 -43.24
C THR A 496 -2.41 40.47 -42.53
N LEU A 497 -1.92 40.80 -41.33
CA LEU A 497 -2.40 41.94 -40.55
C LEU A 497 -1.82 43.25 -41.09
N LYS A 498 -2.65 44.29 -41.18
CA LYS A 498 -2.18 45.66 -41.42
C LYS A 498 -1.75 46.32 -40.11
N ASP A 499 -0.78 47.23 -40.16
CA ASP A 499 -0.27 47.90 -38.96
C ASP A 499 -1.36 48.65 -38.17
N ASP A 500 -2.28 49.33 -38.85
CA ASP A 500 -3.40 50.04 -38.22
C ASP A 500 -4.30 49.13 -37.37
N GLU A 501 -4.43 47.86 -37.75
CA GLU A 501 -5.25 46.90 -37.01
C GLU A 501 -4.57 46.48 -35.72
N VAL A 502 -3.25 46.27 -35.79
CA VAL A 502 -2.42 45.96 -34.63
C VAL A 502 -2.40 47.15 -33.68
N GLU A 503 -2.20 48.38 -34.19
CA GLU A 503 -2.20 49.59 -33.38
C GLU A 503 -3.51 49.81 -32.62
N LYS A 504 -4.66 49.56 -33.26
CA LYS A 504 -5.97 49.68 -32.60
C LYS A 504 -6.08 48.74 -31.39
N VAL A 505 -5.59 47.51 -31.50
CA VAL A 505 -5.60 46.58 -30.36
C VAL A 505 -4.58 46.99 -29.31
N MET A 506 -3.39 47.42 -29.73
CA MET A 506 -2.36 47.92 -28.81
C MET A 506 -2.83 49.13 -27.99
N ARG A 507 -3.51 50.10 -28.60
CA ARG A 507 -4.09 51.25 -27.89
C ARG A 507 -5.11 50.81 -26.86
N LYS A 508 -6.02 49.90 -27.20
CA LYS A 508 -6.97 49.32 -26.22
C LYS A 508 -6.28 48.61 -25.05
N ILE A 509 -5.19 47.91 -25.31
CA ILE A 509 -4.37 47.27 -24.27
C ILE A 509 -3.71 48.34 -23.38
N GLN A 510 -3.16 49.40 -23.96
CA GLN A 510 -2.58 50.50 -23.19
C GLN A 510 -3.66 51.17 -22.31
N ASP A 511 -4.80 51.52 -22.90
CA ASP A 511 -5.90 52.20 -22.21
C ASP A 511 -6.41 51.40 -21.01
N ILE A 512 -6.62 50.09 -21.18
CA ILE A 512 -7.12 49.24 -20.09
C ILE A 512 -6.10 49.07 -18.97
N LEU A 513 -4.80 49.01 -19.30
CA LEU A 513 -3.75 48.91 -18.29
C LEU A 513 -3.54 50.23 -17.53
N ILE A 514 -3.69 51.37 -18.22
CA ILE A 514 -3.70 52.69 -17.59
C ILE A 514 -4.89 52.80 -16.63
N GLN A 515 -6.09 52.42 -17.06
CA GLN A 515 -7.31 52.52 -16.26
C GLN A 515 -7.31 51.59 -15.04
N GLU A 516 -6.99 50.30 -15.22
CA GLU A 516 -7.11 49.29 -14.16
C GLU A 516 -5.92 49.32 -13.19
N PHE A 517 -4.71 49.61 -13.67
CA PHE A 517 -3.49 49.47 -12.87
C PHE A 517 -2.72 50.77 -12.66
N ASN A 518 -3.21 51.91 -13.17
CA ASN A 518 -2.47 53.16 -13.24
C ASN A 518 -1.07 52.96 -13.86
N ALA A 519 -1.00 52.09 -14.87
CA ALA A 519 0.23 51.79 -15.58
C ALA A 519 0.70 53.03 -16.34
N VAL A 520 2.00 53.28 -16.38
CA VAL A 520 2.60 54.37 -17.17
C VAL A 520 3.48 53.76 -18.24
N LEU A 521 3.25 54.11 -19.50
CA LEU A 521 4.10 53.66 -20.60
C LEU A 521 5.51 54.23 -20.42
N ARG A 522 6.53 53.39 -20.60
CA ARG A 522 7.94 53.75 -20.45
C ARG A 522 8.63 53.92 -21.80
#